data_AF-A0A535AYP3-F1
#
_entry.id   AF-A0A535AYP3-F1
#
_cell.length_a   1.000
_cell.length_b   1.000
_cell.length_c   1.000
_cell.angle_alpha   90.00
_cell.angle_beta   90.00
_cell.angle_gamma   90.00
#
_symmetry.space_group_name_H-M   'P 1'
#
loop_
_entity.id
_entity.type
_entity.pdbx_description
1 polymer ?
#
loop_
_entity_poly.entity_id
_entity_poly.type
_entity_poly.pdbx_seq_one_letter_code
_entity_poly.pdbx_strand_id
1 'polypeptide(L)'
;MVTAIDCGLVVNPEGVRNQVEGSTMMGLGAALYEAIEISDGIVLNSGLSRYQVPRITDTPQIEVVLAGDPGDPSTGAGEPGLVTVAPAIANGIFDATAQRIRELPLKRQLR
;
A
#
# COMPACT_ATOMS: atom_id res chain seq x y z
N MET A 1 10.05 -4.25 -1.90
CA MET A 1 9.14 -3.40 -2.67
C MET A 1 9.85 -2.09 -2.94
N VAL A 2 9.88 -1.66 -4.20
CA VAL A 2 10.53 -0.40 -4.59
C VAL A 2 9.42 0.57 -4.98
N THR A 3 9.39 1.75 -4.34
CA THR A 3 8.41 2.80 -4.60
C THR A 3 9.13 4.06 -5.04
N ALA A 4 8.95 4.45 -6.30
CA ALA A 4 9.39 5.74 -6.80
C ALA A 4 8.27 6.77 -6.64
N ILE A 5 8.58 7.93 -6.08
CA ILE A 5 7.64 9.04 -5.93
C ILE A 5 8.20 10.29 -6.58
N ASP A 6 7.36 10.94 -7.37
CA ASP A 6 7.57 12.31 -7.83
C ASP A 6 6.61 13.22 -7.05
N CYS A 7 7.18 14.16 -6.31
CA CYS A 7 6.43 15.22 -5.63
C CYS A 7 7.05 16.61 -5.89
N GLY A 8 7.71 16.78 -7.03
CA GLY A 8 8.47 17.98 -7.37
C GLY A 8 9.58 18.24 -6.36
N LEU A 9 9.76 19.51 -5.95
CA LEU A 9 10.72 19.89 -4.92
C LEU A 9 10.44 19.16 -3.58
N VAL A 10 11.38 18.30 -3.18
CA VAL A 10 11.36 17.60 -1.90
C VAL A 10 11.96 18.48 -0.80
N VAL A 11 11.10 19.07 0.04
CA VAL A 11 11.52 19.96 1.14
C VAL A 11 12.23 19.20 2.27
N ASN A 12 11.73 18.01 2.64
CA ASN A 12 12.30 17.15 3.68
C ASN A 12 12.41 15.70 3.15
N PRO A 13 13.58 15.29 2.62
CA PRO A 13 13.78 13.96 2.05
C PRO A 13 13.44 12.81 2.98
N GLU A 14 13.91 12.85 4.23
CA GLU A 14 13.65 11.79 5.21
C GLU A 14 12.17 11.73 5.61
N GLY A 15 11.52 12.90 5.73
CA GLY A 15 10.08 12.97 5.97
C GLY A 15 9.28 12.30 4.84
N VAL A 16 9.66 12.55 3.58
CA VAL A 16 9.01 11.91 2.42
C VAL A 16 9.30 10.41 2.40
N ARG A 17 10.53 9.95 2.70
CA ARG A 17 10.83 8.52 2.80
C ARG A 17 9.95 7.82 3.83
N ASN A 18 9.88 8.37 5.04
CA ASN A 18 9.03 7.83 6.10
C ASN A 18 7.55 7.80 5.70
N GLN A 19 7.06 8.84 5.03
CA GLN A 19 5.69 8.86 4.51
C GLN A 19 5.45 7.77 3.47
N VAL A 20 6.37 7.58 2.52
CA VAL A 20 6.23 6.55 1.48
C VAL A 20 6.31 5.15 2.08
N GLU A 21 7.17 4.91 3.05
CA GLU A 21 7.24 3.63 3.78
C GLU A 21 5.92 3.33 4.51
N GLY A 22 5.38 4.31 5.23
CA GLY A 22 4.09 4.20 5.92
C GLY A 22 2.92 3.94 4.95
N SER A 23 2.84 4.71 3.86
CA SER A 23 1.82 4.55 2.83
C SER A 23 1.95 3.22 2.07
N THR A 24 3.19 2.74 1.87
CA THR A 24 3.45 1.41 1.30
C THR A 24 2.90 0.31 2.21
N MET A 25 3.12 0.40 3.52
CA MET A 25 2.58 -0.55 4.49
C MET A 25 1.05 -0.49 4.60
N MET A 26 0.45 0.71 4.58
CA MET A 26 -1.00 0.86 4.53
C MET A 26 -1.58 0.25 3.24
N GLY A 27 -0.93 0.48 2.09
CA GLY A 27 -1.31 -0.13 0.82
C GLY A 27 -1.19 -1.66 0.83
N LEU A 28 -0.18 -2.21 1.50
CA LEU A 28 -0.02 -3.66 1.68
C LEU A 28 -1.19 -4.24 2.50
N GLY A 29 -1.58 -3.54 3.56
CA GLY A 29 -2.75 -3.85 4.38
C GLY A 29 -4.03 -3.92 3.56
N ALA A 30 -4.36 -2.83 2.87
CA ALA A 30 -5.51 -2.76 1.96
C ALA A 30 -5.47 -3.83 0.85
N ALA A 31 -4.30 -4.13 0.32
CA ALA A 31 -4.14 -5.10 -0.75
C ALA A 31 -4.34 -6.56 -0.29
N LEU A 32 -3.84 -6.92 0.89
CA LEU A 32 -3.72 -8.33 1.31
C LEU A 32 -4.59 -8.74 2.49
N TYR A 33 -5.00 -7.82 3.35
CA TYR A 33 -5.53 -8.18 4.67
C TYR A 33 -6.83 -7.47 5.05
N GLU A 34 -6.84 -6.15 4.87
CA GLU A 34 -7.85 -5.27 5.45
C GLU A 34 -9.18 -5.35 4.70
N ALA A 35 -10.24 -5.71 5.42
CA ALA A 35 -11.61 -5.72 4.92
C ALA A 35 -12.58 -5.53 6.09
N ILE A 36 -13.54 -4.63 5.93
CA ILE A 36 -14.64 -4.48 6.90
C ILE A 36 -15.72 -5.51 6.54
N GLU A 37 -16.14 -6.30 7.52
CA GLU A 37 -17.21 -7.28 7.35
C GLU A 37 -18.51 -6.71 7.92
N ILE A 38 -19.54 -6.65 7.07
CA ILE A 38 -20.85 -6.07 7.42
C ILE A 38 -21.94 -7.11 7.20
N SER A 39 -22.76 -7.36 8.23
CA SER A 39 -24.02 -8.11 8.11
C SER A 39 -25.11 -7.37 8.85
N ASP A 40 -26.30 -7.28 8.24
CA ASP A 40 -27.48 -6.66 8.86
C ASP A 40 -27.23 -5.23 9.39
N GLY A 41 -26.40 -4.47 8.67
CA GLY A 41 -26.02 -3.10 9.05
C GLY A 41 -25.00 -2.99 10.19
N ILE A 42 -24.43 -4.10 10.65
CA ILE A 42 -23.48 -4.15 11.76
C ILE A 42 -22.09 -4.58 11.28
N VAL A 43 -21.06 -3.89 11.75
CA VAL A 43 -19.66 -4.27 11.55
C VAL A 43 -19.29 -5.44 12.46
N LEU A 44 -18.93 -6.57 11.87
CA LEU A 44 -18.66 -7.82 12.60
C LEU A 44 -17.24 -7.86 13.20
N ASN A 45 -16.29 -7.16 12.57
CA ASN A 45 -14.87 -7.21 12.89
C ASN A 45 -14.30 -5.88 13.43
N SER A 46 -15.07 -5.13 14.22
CA SER A 46 -14.72 -3.79 14.72
C SER A 46 -13.49 -3.69 15.64
N GLY A 47 -12.96 -4.80 16.15
CA GLY A 47 -11.74 -4.81 16.97
C GLY A 47 -10.48 -5.06 16.15
N LEU A 48 -9.35 -4.45 16.52
CA LEU A 48 -8.04 -4.64 15.85
C LEU A 48 -7.47 -6.08 15.95
N SER A 49 -8.08 -6.94 16.75
CA SER A 49 -7.79 -8.38 16.76
C SER A 49 -8.51 -9.14 15.63
N ARG A 50 -9.59 -8.57 15.08
CA ARG A 50 -10.41 -9.14 14.00
C ARG A 50 -10.24 -8.39 12.67
N TYR A 51 -10.05 -7.07 12.70
CA TYR A 51 -9.63 -6.29 11.54
C TYR A 51 -8.10 -6.38 11.40
N GLN A 52 -7.65 -7.18 10.44
CA GLN A 52 -6.24 -7.51 10.31
C GLN A 52 -5.48 -6.42 9.54
N VAL A 53 -4.76 -5.58 10.28
CA VAL A 53 -3.69 -4.73 9.71
C VAL A 53 -2.36 -5.51 9.63
N PRO A 54 -1.43 -5.12 8.74
CA PRO A 54 -0.10 -5.72 8.68
C PRO A 54 0.63 -5.68 10.04
N ARG A 55 1.39 -6.73 10.34
CA ARG A 55 2.31 -6.81 11.47
C ARG A 55 3.74 -6.54 11.02
N ILE A 56 4.65 -6.37 11.97
CA ILE A 56 6.08 -6.21 11.67
C ILE A 56 6.64 -7.38 10.85
N THR A 57 6.12 -8.60 11.08
CA THR A 57 6.49 -9.80 10.33
C THR A 57 5.99 -9.82 8.88
N ASP A 58 5.00 -8.99 8.54
CA ASP A 58 4.50 -8.82 7.17
C ASP A 58 5.30 -7.77 6.40
N THR A 59 6.22 -7.05 7.05
CA THR A 59 6.95 -5.93 6.45
C THR A 59 7.99 -6.44 5.45
N PRO A 60 7.85 -6.16 4.15
CA PRO A 60 8.89 -6.47 3.19
C PRO A 60 10.05 -5.47 3.35
N GLN A 61 11.20 -5.76 2.75
CA GLN A 61 12.19 -4.70 2.51
C GLN A 61 11.56 -3.62 1.62
N ILE A 62 11.57 -2.36 2.06
CA ILE A 62 11.04 -1.22 1.32
C ILE A 62 12.20 -0.33 0.88
N GLU A 63 12.21 0.06 -0.39
CA GLU A 63 13.15 1.04 -0.94
C GLU A 63 12.36 2.20 -1.54
N VAL A 64 12.74 3.42 -1.18
CA VAL A 64 12.08 4.64 -1.67
C VAL A 64 13.02 5.38 -2.62
N VAL A 65 12.52 5.68 -3.82
CA VAL A 65 13.23 6.50 -4.81
C VAL A 65 12.53 7.86 -4.89
N LEU A 66 13.26 8.93 -4.56
CA LEU A 66 12.79 10.30 -4.72
C LEU A 66 13.10 10.74 -6.16
N ALA A 67 12.08 10.78 -7.00
CA ALA A 67 12.20 10.98 -8.45
C ALA A 67 11.80 12.38 -8.92
N GLY A 68 11.38 13.28 -8.01
CA GLY A 68 10.94 14.63 -8.35
C GLY A 68 12.08 15.56 -8.76
N ASP A 69 11.78 16.49 -9.68
CA ASP A 69 12.69 17.55 -10.11
C ASP A 69 12.68 18.70 -9.09
N PRO A 70 13.83 19.13 -8.54
CA PRO A 70 13.92 20.31 -7.68
C PRO A 70 13.49 21.63 -8.34
N GLY A 71 13.44 21.70 -9.67
CA GLY A 71 12.93 22.83 -10.44
C GLY A 71 11.39 22.94 -10.46
N ASP A 72 10.69 21.84 -10.18
CA ASP A 72 9.23 21.83 -10.14
C ASP A 72 8.70 22.26 -8.75
N PRO A 73 7.52 22.90 -8.68
CA PRO A 73 6.88 23.22 -7.41
C PRO A 73 6.67 21.98 -6.54
N SER A 74 6.84 22.13 -5.22
CA SER A 74 6.53 21.06 -4.28
C SER A 74 5.03 20.70 -4.36
N THR A 75 4.74 19.40 -4.44
CA THR A 75 3.39 18.85 -4.43
C THR A 75 3.18 17.90 -3.23
N GLY A 76 2.03 17.23 -3.16
CA GLY A 76 1.68 16.35 -2.05
C GLY A 76 2.39 14.98 -2.12
N ALA A 77 3.01 14.57 -1.03
CA ALA A 77 3.65 13.25 -0.90
C ALA A 77 2.93 12.27 0.06
N GLY A 78 1.84 12.70 0.69
CA GLY A 78 1.16 11.92 1.74
C GLY A 78 0.42 10.68 1.21
N GLU A 79 -0.35 10.85 0.14
CA GLU A 79 -1.26 9.84 -0.40
C GLU A 79 -0.69 9.01 -1.58
N PRO A 80 0.14 9.55 -2.50
CA PRO A 80 0.52 8.84 -3.72
C PRO A 80 1.25 7.51 -3.50
N GLY A 81 2.00 7.36 -2.39
CA GLY A 81 2.72 6.13 -2.08
C GLY A 81 1.82 4.91 -1.81
N LEU A 82 0.54 5.10 -1.51
CA LEU A 82 -0.41 4.03 -1.20
C LEU A 82 -1.04 3.42 -2.46
N VAL A 83 -1.44 4.27 -3.40
CA VAL A 83 -2.41 3.91 -4.46
C VAL A 83 -1.86 2.86 -5.45
N THR A 84 -0.54 2.77 -5.58
CA THR A 84 0.12 1.86 -6.53
C THR A 84 0.36 0.47 -5.96
N VAL A 85 0.25 0.28 -4.64
CA VAL A 85 0.65 -0.96 -3.96
C VAL A 85 -0.24 -2.13 -4.36
N ALA A 86 -1.57 -1.99 -4.26
CA ALA A 86 -2.52 -3.05 -4.60
C ALA A 86 -2.40 -3.54 -6.05
N PRO A 87 -2.41 -2.66 -7.09
CA PRO A 87 -2.24 -3.12 -8.47
C PRO A 87 -0.85 -3.70 -8.75
N ALA A 88 0.22 -3.20 -8.13
CA ALA A 88 1.56 -3.77 -8.27
C ALA A 88 1.61 -5.22 -7.76
N ILE A 89 1.03 -5.49 -6.58
CA ILE A 89 0.93 -6.84 -6.02
C ILE A 89 0.03 -7.73 -6.89
N ALA A 90 -1.13 -7.23 -7.33
CA ALA A 90 -2.05 -7.99 -8.18
C ALA A 90 -1.40 -8.41 -9.52
N ASN A 91 -0.62 -7.51 -10.13
CA ASN A 91 0.15 -7.83 -11.33
C ASN A 91 1.27 -8.85 -11.05
N GLY A 92 1.97 -8.73 -9.92
CA GLY A 92 2.98 -9.72 -9.51
C GLY A 92 2.38 -11.11 -9.26
N ILE A 93 1.18 -11.20 -8.67
CA ILE A 93 0.44 -12.45 -8.53
C ILE A 93 0.12 -13.02 -9.92
N PHE A 94 -0.38 -12.19 -10.84
CA PHE A 94 -0.69 -12.65 -12.20
C PHE A 94 0.55 -13.15 -12.93
N ASP A 95 1.68 -12.45 -12.81
CA ASP A 95 2.96 -12.89 -13.39
C ASP A 95 3.41 -14.25 -12.83
N ALA A 96 3.29 -14.44 -11.50
CA ALA A 96 3.69 -15.66 -10.83
C ALA A 96 2.74 -16.86 -11.05
N THR A 97 1.46 -16.62 -11.29
CA THR A 97 0.40 -17.67 -11.24
C THR A 97 -0.50 -17.75 -12.47
N ALA A 98 -0.42 -16.78 -13.39
CA ALA A 98 -1.39 -16.53 -14.46
C ALA A 98 -2.85 -16.29 -13.99
N GLN A 99 -3.11 -16.19 -12.68
CA GLN A 99 -4.43 -15.89 -12.13
C GLN A 99 -4.64 -14.36 -12.05
N ARG A 100 -5.68 -13.85 -12.72
CA ARG A 100 -6.02 -12.41 -12.69
C ARG A 100 -7.07 -12.14 -11.60
N ILE A 101 -6.63 -11.67 -10.45
CA ILE A 101 -7.51 -11.31 -9.31
C ILE A 101 -7.94 -9.84 -9.46
N ARG A 102 -9.23 -9.56 -9.24
CA ARG A 102 -9.83 -8.21 -9.38
C ARG A 102 -10.59 -7.74 -8.15
N GLU A 103 -10.60 -8.54 -7.10
CA GLU A 103 -11.29 -8.27 -5.85
C GLU A 103 -10.27 -8.23 -4.71
N LEU A 104 -10.36 -7.19 -3.88
CA LEU A 104 -9.56 -7.04 -2.67
C LEU A 104 -10.32 -7.58 -1.45
N PRO A 105 -9.62 -8.05 -0.41
CA PRO A 105 -8.17 -8.24 -0.36
C PRO A 105 -7.73 -9.50 -1.13
N LEU A 106 -6.60 -9.41 -1.83
CA LEU A 106 -6.09 -10.43 -2.77
C LEU A 106 -5.85 -11.79 -2.09
N LYS A 107 -5.42 -11.79 -0.82
CA LYS A 107 -5.11 -13.02 -0.07
C LYS A 107 -6.31 -13.96 0.07
N ARG A 108 -7.53 -13.42 0.15
CA ARG A 108 -8.77 -14.23 0.23
C ARG A 108 -9.11 -14.94 -1.09
N GLN A 109 -8.49 -14.50 -2.19
CA GLN A 109 -8.78 -14.97 -3.55
C GLN A 109 -7.74 -15.99 -4.05
N LEU A 110 -6.61 -16.11 -3.35
CA LEU A 110 -5.57 -17.09 -3.61
C LEU A 110 -5.97 -18.44 -2.98
N ARG A 111 -5.96 -19.50 -3.78
CA ARG A 111 -6.23 -20.88 -3.34
C ARG A 111 -4.93 -21.65 -3.16
#